data_AF-A0A2P4XT67-F1
#
_entry.id   AF-A0A2P4XT67-F1
#
_cell.length_a   1.000
_cell.length_b   1.000
_cell.length_c   1.000
_cell.angle_alpha   90.00
_cell.angle_beta   90.00
_cell.angle_gamma   90.00
#
_symmetry.space_group_name_H-M   'P 1'
#
loop_
_entity.id
_entity.type
_entity.pdbx_description
1 polymer ?
#
loop_
_entity_poly.entity_id
_entity_poly.type
_entity_poly.pdbx_seq_one_letter_code
_entity_poly.pdbx_strand_id
1 'polypeptide(L)'
;MTRDDEDDEAQALAQLQDLQRQSETRACLRSANCLSNVSLVRAQLSSVKLKSDIKRSSAFVKKLRVLSEANAESLLRDAAELNLTRYVSECVAALADAPLKAADLAAAVKVASLLHQRYEDFAPGIQRALVGSFEASYASDDKSKMLKRRLLLRLLCELYLAGVLDDVQVIACIIQRVARREQPGTKRGKGNMSMSTGTSSQQQLEVPLLVSFAKSVGVDFLGVQPKKYKELEKQLQGNEEFHKFVETQTQV
;
A
#
# COMPACT_ATOMS: atom_id res chain seq x y z
N MET A 1 -30.89 23.85 -14.42
CA MET A 1 -29.54 23.74 -13.83
C MET A 1 -28.94 25.13 -13.80
N THR A 2 -28.45 25.53 -12.65
CA THR A 2 -27.61 26.72 -12.50
C THR A 2 -26.19 26.38 -12.93
N ARG A 3 -25.37 27.39 -13.24
CA ARG A 3 -23.96 27.18 -13.60
C ARG A 3 -23.18 26.47 -12.48
N ASP A 4 -23.57 26.70 -11.23
CA ASP A 4 -22.99 26.04 -10.07
C ASP A 4 -23.33 24.53 -10.04
N ASP A 5 -24.55 24.14 -10.48
CA ASP A 5 -24.94 22.72 -10.59
C ASP A 5 -24.14 21.99 -11.69
N GLU A 6 -23.82 22.67 -12.79
CA GLU A 6 -23.03 22.12 -13.90
C GLU A 6 -21.55 21.92 -13.51
N ASP A 7 -20.98 22.88 -12.77
CA ASP A 7 -19.60 22.78 -12.25
C ASP A 7 -19.46 21.65 -11.20
N ASP A 8 -20.45 21.49 -10.33
CA ASP A 8 -20.50 20.41 -9.33
C ASP A 8 -20.60 19.01 -9.97
N GLU A 9 -21.44 18.86 -11.01
CA GLU A 9 -21.56 17.59 -11.75
C GLU A 9 -20.27 17.25 -12.50
N ALA A 10 -19.62 18.24 -13.14
CA ALA A 10 -18.34 18.05 -13.81
C ALA A 10 -17.25 17.60 -12.81
N GLN A 11 -17.22 18.18 -11.61
CA GLN A 11 -16.31 17.76 -10.56
C GLN A 11 -16.59 16.32 -10.08
N ALA A 12 -17.86 15.93 -9.95
CA ALA A 12 -18.25 14.59 -9.56
C ALA A 12 -17.83 13.54 -10.62
N LEU A 13 -18.01 13.85 -11.90
CA LEU A 13 -17.58 13.00 -13.02
C LEU A 13 -16.07 12.82 -13.04
N ALA A 14 -15.29 13.88 -12.84
CA ALA A 14 -13.83 13.79 -12.76
C ALA A 14 -13.39 12.88 -11.60
N GLN A 15 -14.05 12.97 -10.44
CA GLN A 15 -13.77 12.08 -9.31
C GLN A 15 -14.12 10.62 -9.61
N LEU A 16 -15.22 10.36 -10.32
CA LEU A 16 -15.58 9.00 -10.75
C LEU A 16 -14.52 8.41 -11.68
N GLN A 17 -14.08 9.18 -12.69
CA GLN A 17 -13.02 8.74 -13.62
C GLN A 17 -11.71 8.42 -12.87
N ASP A 18 -11.33 9.22 -11.89
CA ASP A 18 -10.15 8.97 -11.06
C ASP A 18 -10.29 7.67 -10.24
N LEU A 19 -11.48 7.36 -9.72
CA LEU A 19 -11.75 6.13 -8.98
C LEU A 19 -11.73 4.90 -9.89
N GLN A 20 -12.36 4.99 -11.08
CA GLN A 20 -12.33 3.94 -12.10
C GLN A 20 -10.89 3.64 -12.51
N ARG A 21 -10.11 4.68 -12.82
CA ARG A 21 -8.69 4.54 -13.21
C ARG A 21 -7.86 3.86 -12.12
N GLN A 22 -8.10 4.20 -10.85
CA GLN A 22 -7.43 3.56 -9.72
C GLN A 22 -7.81 2.08 -9.61
N SER A 23 -9.10 1.75 -9.75
CA SER A 23 -9.59 0.37 -9.70
C SER A 23 -9.04 -0.47 -10.86
N GLU A 24 -9.06 0.04 -12.08
CA GLU A 24 -8.49 -0.61 -13.27
C GLU A 24 -6.99 -0.84 -13.13
N THR A 25 -6.26 0.16 -12.61
CA THR A 25 -4.83 0.03 -12.36
C THR A 25 -4.55 -1.10 -11.36
N ARG A 26 -5.32 -1.17 -10.26
CA ARG A 26 -5.19 -2.27 -9.29
C ARG A 26 -5.52 -3.62 -9.93
N ALA A 27 -6.60 -3.72 -10.70
CA ALA A 27 -6.99 -4.95 -11.38
C ALA A 27 -5.92 -5.44 -12.38
N CYS A 28 -5.35 -4.51 -13.16
CA CYS A 28 -4.26 -4.81 -14.09
C CYS A 28 -3.01 -5.32 -13.36
N LEU A 29 -2.59 -4.64 -12.29
CA LEU A 29 -1.46 -5.08 -11.47
C LEU A 29 -1.72 -6.42 -10.81
N ARG A 30 -2.91 -6.64 -10.27
CA ARG A 30 -3.31 -7.92 -9.66
C ARG A 30 -3.29 -9.06 -10.66
N SER A 31 -3.80 -8.84 -11.86
CA SER A 31 -3.70 -9.81 -12.95
C SER A 31 -2.24 -10.11 -13.30
N ALA A 32 -1.41 -9.08 -13.47
CA ALA A 32 0.02 -9.25 -13.79
C ALA A 32 0.81 -9.96 -12.67
N ASN A 33 0.46 -9.72 -11.41
CA ASN A 33 1.09 -10.32 -10.24
C ASN A 33 0.47 -11.66 -9.83
N CYS A 34 -0.52 -12.18 -10.56
CA CYS A 34 -1.07 -13.50 -10.25
C CYS A 34 -0.02 -14.60 -10.50
N LEU A 35 -0.09 -15.68 -9.72
CA LEU A 35 0.92 -16.75 -9.72
C LEU A 35 1.24 -17.29 -11.12
N SER A 36 0.22 -17.47 -11.96
CA SER A 36 0.39 -17.97 -13.33
C SER A 36 1.18 -16.99 -14.20
N ASN A 37 0.82 -15.71 -14.21
CA ASN A 37 1.50 -14.68 -14.99
C ASN A 37 2.93 -14.45 -14.50
N VAL A 38 3.14 -14.41 -13.18
CA VAL A 38 4.48 -14.30 -12.59
C VAL A 38 5.35 -15.49 -13.01
N SER A 39 4.82 -16.71 -12.97
CA SER A 39 5.54 -17.91 -13.40
C SER A 39 5.94 -17.84 -14.87
N LEU A 40 5.02 -17.38 -15.73
CA LEU A 40 5.28 -17.15 -17.16
C LEU A 40 6.38 -16.11 -17.39
N VAL A 41 6.31 -14.96 -16.70
CA VAL A 41 7.32 -13.90 -16.82
C VAL A 41 8.70 -14.40 -16.43
N ARG A 42 8.82 -15.14 -15.31
CA ARG A 42 10.10 -15.70 -14.86
C ARG A 42 10.64 -16.76 -15.83
N ALA A 43 9.76 -17.61 -16.36
CA ALA A 43 10.13 -18.60 -17.37
C ALA A 43 10.67 -17.91 -18.64
N GLN A 44 10.00 -16.86 -19.12
CA GLN A 44 10.47 -16.08 -20.27
C GLN A 44 11.81 -15.40 -19.98
N LEU A 45 12.01 -14.88 -18.77
CA LEU A 45 13.25 -14.18 -18.39
C LEU A 45 14.48 -15.09 -18.46
N SER A 46 14.31 -16.40 -18.23
CA SER A 46 15.41 -17.38 -18.37
C SER A 46 16.00 -17.42 -19.79
N SER A 47 15.21 -17.06 -20.81
CA SER A 47 15.61 -17.00 -22.21
C SER A 47 16.11 -15.62 -22.67
N VAL A 48 15.89 -14.57 -21.86
CA VAL A 48 16.23 -13.19 -22.19
C VAL A 48 17.56 -12.80 -21.55
N LYS A 49 18.52 -12.33 -22.35
CA LYS A 49 19.80 -11.86 -21.85
C LYS A 49 19.68 -10.43 -21.28
N LEU A 50 19.38 -10.34 -19.98
CA LEU A 50 19.41 -9.08 -19.24
C LEU A 50 20.85 -8.57 -19.02
N LYS A 51 20.99 -7.25 -18.84
CA LYS A 51 22.30 -6.61 -18.64
C LYS A 51 22.73 -6.71 -17.18
N SER A 52 23.76 -7.50 -16.91
CA SER A 52 24.48 -7.46 -15.63
C SER A 52 25.52 -6.35 -15.64
N ASP A 53 25.13 -5.16 -15.17
CA ASP A 53 26.00 -4.00 -15.06
C ASP A 53 26.00 -3.50 -13.61
N ILE A 54 27.14 -3.67 -12.93
CA ILE A 54 27.30 -3.31 -11.52
C ILE A 54 27.04 -1.81 -11.30
N LYS A 55 27.55 -0.95 -12.19
CA LYS A 55 27.40 0.50 -12.05
C LYS A 55 25.94 0.91 -12.22
N ARG A 56 25.27 0.42 -13.26
CA ARG A 56 23.84 0.71 -13.49
C ARG A 56 22.96 0.12 -12.39
N SER A 57 23.27 -1.08 -11.89
CA SER A 57 22.50 -1.72 -10.80
C SER A 57 22.66 -0.95 -9.48
N SER A 58 23.88 -0.52 -9.12
CA SER A 58 24.08 0.34 -7.96
C SER A 58 23.41 1.72 -8.13
N ALA A 59 23.41 2.29 -9.33
CA ALA A 59 22.68 3.52 -9.62
C ALA A 59 21.16 3.34 -9.51
N PHE A 60 20.64 2.20 -9.97
CA PHE A 60 19.24 1.83 -9.82
C PHE A 60 18.82 1.78 -8.35
N VAL A 61 19.57 1.06 -7.49
CA VAL A 61 19.29 0.98 -6.05
C VAL A 61 19.32 2.37 -5.39
N LYS A 62 20.28 3.23 -5.76
CA LYS A 62 20.33 4.62 -5.26
C LYS A 62 19.12 5.44 -5.69
N LYS A 63 18.68 5.29 -6.95
CA LYS A 63 17.50 5.97 -7.49
C LYS A 63 16.22 5.48 -6.80
N LEU A 64 16.12 4.18 -6.53
CA LEU A 64 14.99 3.56 -5.82
C LEU A 64 14.85 4.08 -4.39
N ARG A 65 15.96 4.37 -3.70
CA ARG A 65 15.96 4.94 -2.33
C ARG A 65 15.34 6.34 -2.25
N VAL A 66 15.27 7.05 -3.36
CA VAL A 66 14.63 8.37 -3.47
C VAL A 66 13.49 8.32 -4.49
N LEU A 67 12.79 7.19 -4.55
CA LEU A 67 11.65 7.00 -5.46
C LEU A 67 10.64 8.12 -5.27
N SER A 68 10.21 8.67 -6.40
CA SER A 68 9.11 9.61 -6.50
C SER A 68 8.34 9.38 -7.80
N GLU A 69 7.15 9.95 -7.90
CA GLU A 69 6.38 9.91 -9.14
C GLU A 69 7.20 10.40 -10.36
N ALA A 70 8.01 11.45 -10.17
CA ALA A 70 8.81 12.06 -11.24
C ALA A 70 9.93 11.15 -11.79
N ASN A 71 10.44 10.20 -11.00
CA ASN A 71 11.53 9.31 -11.43
C ASN A 71 11.05 7.86 -11.69
N ALA A 72 9.77 7.59 -11.50
CA ALA A 72 9.16 6.25 -11.60
C ALA A 72 9.35 5.63 -12.99
N GLU A 73 9.09 6.38 -14.07
CA GLU A 73 9.24 5.86 -15.43
C GLU A 73 10.68 5.46 -15.74
N SER A 74 11.64 6.26 -15.29
CA SER A 74 13.06 5.92 -15.45
C SER A 74 13.43 4.67 -14.66
N LEU A 75 12.91 4.50 -13.44
CA LEU A 75 13.11 3.29 -12.64
C LEU A 75 12.53 2.07 -13.35
N LEU A 76 11.30 2.16 -13.87
CA LEU A 76 10.66 1.05 -14.58
C LEU A 76 11.45 0.62 -15.81
N ARG A 77 11.97 1.58 -16.59
CA ARG A 77 12.85 1.26 -17.74
C ARG A 77 14.15 0.57 -17.30
N ASP A 78 14.82 1.10 -16.27
CA ASP A 78 16.05 0.49 -15.77
C ASP A 78 15.81 -0.94 -15.22
N ALA A 79 14.72 -1.14 -14.48
CA ALA A 79 14.33 -2.45 -13.94
C ALA A 79 13.98 -3.49 -15.02
N ALA A 80 13.47 -3.05 -16.17
CA ALA A 80 13.16 -3.92 -17.29
C ALA A 80 14.44 -4.46 -17.99
N GLU A 81 15.50 -3.66 -18.04
CA GLU A 81 16.76 -3.98 -18.74
C GLU A 81 17.80 -4.68 -17.86
N LEU A 82 17.86 -4.35 -16.58
CA LEU A 82 18.92 -4.78 -15.68
C LEU A 82 18.65 -6.17 -15.09
N ASN A 83 19.71 -6.96 -14.98
CA ASN A 83 19.72 -8.15 -14.15
C ASN A 83 20.01 -7.75 -12.69
N LEU A 84 18.99 -7.74 -11.85
CA LEU A 84 19.07 -7.34 -10.45
C LEU A 84 19.09 -8.54 -9.48
N THR A 85 19.29 -9.78 -9.95
CA THR A 85 19.26 -10.98 -9.10
C THR A 85 20.18 -10.87 -7.88
N ARG A 86 21.34 -10.22 -8.03
CA ARG A 86 22.30 -10.01 -6.93
C ARG A 86 22.00 -8.78 -6.06
N TYR A 87 21.00 -7.99 -6.42
CA TYR A 87 20.67 -6.71 -5.78
C TYR A 87 19.26 -6.69 -5.18
N VAL A 88 18.54 -7.83 -5.17
CA VAL A 88 17.14 -7.90 -4.72
C VAL A 88 17.00 -7.41 -3.28
N SER A 89 17.89 -7.86 -2.38
CA SER A 89 17.91 -7.44 -0.98
C SER A 89 18.13 -5.93 -0.82
N GLU A 90 19.03 -5.35 -1.60
CA GLU A 90 19.29 -3.91 -1.61
C GLU A 90 18.13 -3.13 -2.21
N CYS A 91 17.43 -3.68 -3.22
CA CYS A 91 16.22 -3.08 -3.77
C CYS A 91 15.10 -3.06 -2.75
N VAL A 92 14.90 -4.17 -2.02
CA VAL A 92 13.95 -4.27 -0.90
C VAL A 92 14.25 -3.22 0.15
N ALA A 93 15.50 -3.13 0.62
CA ALA A 93 15.90 -2.15 1.62
C ALA A 93 15.71 -0.71 1.10
N ALA A 94 16.13 -0.43 -0.13
CA ALA A 94 16.00 0.89 -0.74
C ALA A 94 14.53 1.33 -0.86
N LEU A 95 13.62 0.45 -1.28
CA LEU A 95 12.21 0.78 -1.40
C LEU A 95 11.54 0.94 -0.02
N ALA A 96 11.86 0.07 0.94
CA ALA A 96 11.28 0.13 2.29
C ALA A 96 11.72 1.39 3.07
N ASP A 97 12.93 1.88 2.82
CA ASP A 97 13.49 3.08 3.45
C ASP A 97 13.23 4.37 2.66
N ALA A 98 12.65 4.27 1.46
CA ALA A 98 12.37 5.44 0.65
C ALA A 98 11.42 6.40 1.40
N PRO A 99 11.70 7.71 1.42
CA PRO A 99 10.88 8.71 2.11
C PRO A 99 9.65 9.08 1.28
N LEU A 100 8.82 8.08 0.98
CA LEU A 100 7.66 8.19 0.12
C LEU A 100 6.65 9.22 0.68
N LYS A 101 5.92 9.87 -0.22
CA LYS A 101 4.72 10.65 0.08
C LYS A 101 3.49 9.92 -0.46
N ALA A 102 2.30 10.42 -0.14
CA ALA A 102 1.05 9.85 -0.64
C ALA A 102 0.98 9.84 -2.19
N ALA A 103 1.55 10.85 -2.85
CA ALA A 103 1.62 10.92 -4.32
C ALA A 103 2.54 9.84 -4.92
N ASP A 104 3.59 9.43 -4.21
CA ASP A 104 4.58 8.47 -4.71
C ASP A 104 4.08 7.01 -4.60
N LEU A 105 2.93 6.79 -3.94
CA LEU A 105 2.45 5.45 -3.62
C LEU A 105 2.16 4.62 -4.87
N ALA A 106 1.48 5.20 -5.86
CA ALA A 106 1.18 4.52 -7.12
C ALA A 106 2.46 4.12 -7.87
N ALA A 107 3.48 4.98 -7.85
CA ALA A 107 4.79 4.68 -8.42
C ALA A 107 5.50 3.55 -7.68
N ALA A 108 5.49 3.58 -6.34
CA ALA A 108 6.09 2.54 -5.50
C ALA A 108 5.46 1.16 -5.78
N VAL A 109 4.12 1.09 -5.88
CA VAL A 109 3.40 -0.16 -6.16
C VAL A 109 3.73 -0.70 -7.56
N LYS A 110 3.83 0.15 -8.58
CA LYS A 110 4.23 -0.25 -9.93
C LYS A 110 5.65 -0.82 -9.96
N VAL A 111 6.61 -0.14 -9.33
CA VAL A 111 8.00 -0.61 -9.25
C VAL A 111 8.09 -1.91 -8.45
N ALA A 112 7.39 -2.02 -7.32
CA ALA A 112 7.32 -3.23 -6.52
C ALA A 112 6.73 -4.41 -7.30
N SER A 113 5.67 -4.19 -8.07
CA SER A 113 5.04 -5.20 -8.92
C SER A 113 6.01 -5.75 -9.96
N LEU A 114 6.75 -4.87 -10.65
CA LEU A 114 7.75 -5.29 -11.63
C LEU A 114 8.88 -6.11 -11.00
N LEU A 115 9.36 -5.73 -9.81
CA LEU A 115 10.37 -6.48 -9.07
C LEU A 115 9.84 -7.84 -8.61
N HIS A 116 8.61 -7.89 -8.11
CA HIS A 116 7.93 -9.12 -7.70
C HIS A 116 7.76 -10.12 -8.85
N GLN A 117 7.32 -9.64 -10.02
CA GLN A 117 7.15 -10.48 -11.21
C GLN A 117 8.45 -11.16 -11.64
N ARG A 118 9.60 -10.52 -11.38
CA ARG A 118 10.91 -11.00 -11.82
C ARG A 118 11.68 -11.79 -10.77
N TYR A 119 11.57 -11.42 -9.50
CA TYR A 119 12.42 -11.94 -8.43
C TYR A 119 11.55 -12.53 -7.31
N GLU A 120 11.68 -13.85 -7.11
CA GLU A 120 10.90 -14.60 -6.12
C GLU A 120 11.07 -14.07 -4.69
N ASP A 121 12.31 -13.75 -4.32
CA ASP A 121 12.64 -13.27 -2.97
C ASP A 121 12.15 -11.84 -2.66
N PHE A 122 11.66 -11.10 -3.66
CA PHE A 122 11.28 -9.70 -3.48
C PHE A 122 10.07 -9.53 -2.56
N ALA A 123 8.97 -10.26 -2.82
CA ALA A 123 7.73 -10.16 -2.04
C ALA A 123 7.93 -10.48 -0.53
N PRO A 124 8.52 -11.62 -0.14
CA PRO A 124 8.76 -11.89 1.28
C PRO A 124 9.75 -10.90 1.90
N GLY A 125 10.71 -10.40 1.13
CA GLY A 125 11.65 -9.37 1.56
C GLY A 125 10.97 -8.05 1.88
N ILE A 126 10.18 -7.50 0.95
CA ILE A 126 9.50 -6.20 1.12
C ILE A 126 8.44 -6.26 2.22
N GLN A 127 7.71 -7.38 2.35
CA GLN A 127 6.77 -7.59 3.46
C GLN A 127 7.47 -7.46 4.81
N ARG A 128 8.57 -8.22 5.00
CA ARG A 128 9.34 -8.21 6.25
C ARG A 128 9.90 -6.82 6.55
N ALA A 129 10.45 -6.15 5.54
CA ALA A 129 11.04 -4.82 5.68
C ALA A 129 9.99 -3.75 6.07
N LEU A 130 8.83 -3.74 5.40
CA LEU A 130 7.76 -2.78 5.69
C LEU A 130 7.13 -3.02 7.07
N VAL A 131 6.88 -4.27 7.44
CA VAL A 131 6.38 -4.63 8.79
C VAL A 131 7.41 -4.21 9.85
N GLY A 132 8.69 -4.54 9.67
CA GLY A 132 9.74 -4.11 10.59
C GLY A 132 9.85 -2.59 10.72
N SER A 133 9.72 -1.86 9.61
CA SER A 133 9.71 -0.39 9.58
C SER A 133 8.48 0.20 10.30
N PHE A 134 7.33 -0.48 10.19
CA PHE A 134 6.10 -0.13 10.91
C PHE A 134 6.30 -0.33 12.41
N GLU A 135 6.83 -1.48 12.84
CA GLU A 135 7.14 -1.76 14.24
C GLU A 135 8.15 -0.80 14.85
N ALA A 136 9.27 -0.57 14.15
CA ALA A 136 10.32 0.36 14.58
C ALA A 136 9.82 1.82 14.70
N SER A 137 8.70 2.15 14.06
CA SER A 137 8.10 3.49 14.18
C SER A 137 7.44 3.76 15.53
N TYR A 138 7.21 2.73 16.36
CA TYR A 138 6.67 2.85 17.72
C TYR A 138 7.74 3.03 18.80
N ALA A 139 9.03 3.00 18.44
CA ALA A 139 10.11 3.18 19.41
C ALA A 139 10.16 4.59 20.05
N SER A 140 9.43 5.57 19.49
CA SER A 140 9.25 6.91 20.09
C SER A 140 7.95 7.58 19.63
N ASP A 141 7.41 8.48 20.45
CA ASP A 141 6.10 9.13 20.25
C ASP A 141 6.15 10.45 19.42
N ASP A 142 6.90 10.46 18.31
CA ASP A 142 6.95 11.62 17.41
C ASP A 142 5.78 11.63 16.40
N LYS A 143 5.16 12.80 16.20
CA LYS A 143 4.11 13.06 15.20
C LYS A 143 4.57 12.71 13.78
N SER A 144 5.86 12.85 13.46
CA SER A 144 6.44 12.44 12.18
C SER A 144 6.30 10.93 11.92
N LYS A 145 6.39 10.11 12.98
CA LYS A 145 6.23 8.65 12.90
C LYS A 145 4.78 8.24 12.64
N MET A 146 3.81 9.02 13.10
CA MET A 146 2.38 8.76 12.81
C MET A 146 2.06 8.92 11.31
N LEU A 147 2.64 9.92 10.66
CA LEU A 147 2.55 10.07 9.19
C LEU A 147 3.19 8.85 8.48
N LYS A 148 4.38 8.44 8.94
CA LYS A 148 5.07 7.25 8.41
C LYS A 148 4.21 5.99 8.55
N ARG A 149 3.60 5.76 9.72
CA ARG A 149 2.71 4.61 9.96
C ARG A 149 1.53 4.58 9.01
N ARG A 150 0.86 5.72 8.78
CA ARG A 150 -0.26 5.80 7.83
C ARG A 150 0.16 5.40 6.44
N LEU A 151 1.32 5.88 6.01
CA LEU A 151 1.85 5.58 4.68
C LEU A 151 2.26 4.12 4.53
N LEU A 152 2.96 3.56 5.53
CA LEU A 152 3.37 2.15 5.54
C LEU A 152 2.17 1.21 5.52
N LEU A 153 1.16 1.46 6.35
CA LEU A 153 -0.07 0.67 6.36
C LEU A 153 -0.78 0.75 5.00
N ARG A 154 -0.87 1.95 4.41
CA ARG A 154 -1.47 2.13 3.09
C ARG A 154 -0.68 1.39 2.01
N LEU A 155 0.65 1.45 2.04
CA LEU A 155 1.51 0.74 1.09
C LEU A 155 1.34 -0.79 1.21
N LEU A 156 1.31 -1.34 2.43
CA LEU A 156 1.02 -2.76 2.65
C LEU A 156 -0.32 -3.17 2.03
N CYS A 157 -1.36 -2.35 2.23
CA CYS A 157 -2.68 -2.61 1.64
C CYS A 157 -2.65 -2.56 0.11
N GLU A 158 -2.04 -1.54 -0.49
CA GLU A 158 -1.96 -1.43 -1.96
C GLU A 158 -1.13 -2.57 -2.57
N LEU A 159 -0.05 -3.01 -1.92
CA LEU A 159 0.74 -4.16 -2.38
C LEU A 159 -0.07 -5.47 -2.31
N TYR A 160 -0.90 -5.65 -1.28
CA TYR A 160 -1.82 -6.78 -1.20
C TYR A 160 -2.90 -6.72 -2.29
N LEU A 161 -3.52 -5.54 -2.50
CA LEU A 161 -4.53 -5.35 -3.55
C LEU A 161 -3.94 -5.55 -4.96
N ALA A 162 -2.71 -5.10 -5.17
CA ALA A 162 -1.95 -5.36 -6.39
C ALA A 162 -1.49 -6.83 -6.52
N GLY A 163 -1.66 -7.69 -5.52
CA GLY A 163 -1.25 -9.10 -5.57
C GLY A 163 0.25 -9.34 -5.40
N VAL A 164 1.03 -8.35 -4.96
CA VAL A 164 2.44 -8.53 -4.60
C VAL A 164 2.58 -9.27 -3.27
N LEU A 165 1.68 -8.97 -2.32
CA LEU A 165 1.54 -9.71 -1.07
C LEU A 165 0.31 -10.61 -1.17
N ASP A 166 0.46 -11.84 -0.69
CA ASP A 166 -0.57 -12.88 -0.68
C ASP A 166 -1.24 -13.04 0.69
N ASP A 167 -0.52 -12.73 1.76
CA ASP A 167 -1.02 -12.90 3.13
C ASP A 167 -1.73 -11.65 3.68
N VAL A 168 -3.06 -11.67 3.66
CA VAL A 168 -3.91 -10.63 4.28
C VAL A 168 -3.74 -10.56 5.80
N GLN A 169 -3.28 -11.63 6.46
CA GLN A 169 -3.15 -11.70 7.91
C GLN A 169 -2.15 -10.67 8.43
N VAL A 170 -1.12 -10.32 7.65
CA VAL A 170 -0.16 -9.26 7.98
C VAL A 170 -0.88 -7.93 8.24
N ILE A 171 -1.81 -7.57 7.35
CA ILE A 171 -2.61 -6.34 7.48
C ILE A 171 -3.60 -6.50 8.63
N ALA A 172 -4.29 -7.64 8.72
CA ALA A 172 -5.26 -7.89 9.78
C ALA A 172 -4.64 -7.79 11.17
N CYS A 173 -3.44 -8.35 11.39
CA CYS A 173 -2.70 -8.25 12.65
C CYS A 173 -2.35 -6.79 13.00
N ILE A 174 -1.90 -6.00 12.03
CA ILE A 174 -1.63 -4.57 12.24
C ILE A 174 -2.92 -3.84 12.62
N ILE A 175 -4.02 -4.04 11.89
CA ILE A 175 -5.30 -3.40 12.18
C ILE A 175 -5.83 -3.81 13.55
N GLN A 176 -5.77 -5.09 13.91
CA GLN A 176 -6.16 -5.57 15.24
C GLN A 176 -5.33 -4.90 16.33
N ARG A 177 -4.03 -4.72 16.12
CA ARG A 177 -3.18 -4.02 17.10
C ARG A 177 -3.57 -2.55 17.25
N VAL A 178 -3.75 -1.85 16.14
CA VAL A 178 -4.15 -0.42 16.08
C VAL A 178 -5.56 -0.22 16.69
N ALA A 179 -6.43 -1.23 16.60
CA ALA A 179 -7.79 -1.24 17.12
C ALA A 179 -7.93 -1.80 18.55
N ARG A 180 -6.86 -2.34 19.16
CA ARG A 180 -6.93 -2.81 20.55
C ARG A 180 -6.99 -1.60 21.49
N ARG A 181 -7.99 -1.63 22.36
CA ARG A 181 -8.13 -0.77 23.53
C ARG A 181 -7.78 -1.62 24.74
N GLU A 182 -6.64 -1.42 25.38
CA GLU A 182 -6.51 -1.97 26.73
C GLU A 182 -7.37 -1.12 27.69
N GLN A 183 -8.32 -1.77 28.37
CA GLN A 183 -9.03 -1.14 29.46
C GLN A 183 -8.05 -0.89 30.62
N PRO A 184 -8.03 0.30 31.24
CA PRO A 184 -7.39 0.45 32.52
C PRO A 184 -8.24 -0.29 33.58
N GLY A 185 -7.89 -1.54 33.86
CA GLY A 185 -8.34 -2.25 35.08
C GLY A 185 -9.22 -3.47 34.84
N THR A 186 -8.60 -4.64 34.76
CA THR A 186 -9.12 -5.83 35.46
C THR A 186 -7.92 -6.65 35.92
N LYS A 187 -7.41 -6.29 37.10
CA LYS A 187 -6.56 -7.20 37.89
C LYS A 187 -7.37 -8.47 38.15
N ARG A 188 -6.99 -9.61 37.57
CA ARG A 188 -7.25 -10.91 38.20
C ARG A 188 -6.08 -11.20 39.13
N GLY A 189 -6.34 -11.22 40.44
CA GLY A 189 -5.37 -11.55 41.50
C GLY A 189 -4.74 -12.93 41.27
N LYS A 190 -3.57 -13.24 41.84
CA LYS A 190 -3.20 -13.13 43.25
C LYS A 190 -1.66 -13.35 43.33
N GLY A 191 -0.93 -12.52 44.07
CA GLY A 191 0.43 -12.86 44.54
C GLY A 191 1.54 -11.87 44.17
N ASN A 192 1.94 -11.08 45.19
CA ASN A 192 3.25 -10.46 45.44
C ASN A 192 3.98 -9.63 44.37
N MET A 193 4.03 -8.32 44.66
CA MET A 193 5.19 -7.40 44.58
C MET A 193 6.18 -7.55 43.42
N SER A 194 6.09 -6.63 42.47
CA SER A 194 7.27 -5.90 41.98
C SER A 194 6.85 -4.54 41.43
N MET A 195 7.42 -3.48 41.99
CA MET A 195 7.37 -2.11 41.47
C MET A 195 8.29 -2.05 40.25
N SER A 196 7.74 -2.22 39.06
CA SER A 196 8.36 -1.68 37.84
C SER A 196 7.57 -0.44 37.44
N THR A 197 8.12 0.74 37.71
CA THR A 197 7.74 2.02 37.09
C THR A 197 8.19 2.04 35.62
N GLY A 198 7.72 1.08 34.84
CA GLY A 198 7.64 1.23 33.39
C GLY A 198 6.38 2.00 33.11
N THR A 199 6.49 3.14 32.43
CA THR A 199 5.36 3.83 31.80
C THR A 199 4.70 2.82 30.86
N SER A 200 3.69 2.11 31.35
CA SER A 200 2.79 1.31 30.53
C SER A 200 2.07 2.31 29.64
N SER A 201 2.56 2.47 28.41
CA SER A 201 1.84 3.17 27.36
C SER A 201 0.49 2.49 27.24
N GLN A 202 -0.54 3.10 27.82
CA GLN A 202 -1.91 2.69 27.59
C GLN A 202 -2.05 2.66 26.07
N GLN A 203 -2.16 1.47 25.47
CA GLN A 203 -2.39 1.32 24.04
C GLN A 203 -3.77 1.91 23.76
N GLN A 204 -3.77 3.21 23.50
CA GLN A 204 -4.93 3.96 23.07
C GLN A 204 -5.23 3.58 21.63
N LEU A 205 -6.51 3.44 21.34
CA LEU A 205 -7.01 3.29 19.98
C LEU A 205 -6.36 4.34 19.06
N GLU A 206 -5.65 3.88 18.03
CA GLU A 206 -5.00 4.80 17.09
C GLU A 206 -5.97 5.22 15.99
N VAL A 207 -7.00 5.97 16.39
CA VAL A 207 -8.08 6.45 15.52
C VAL A 207 -7.57 7.06 14.20
N PRO A 208 -6.50 7.88 14.16
CA PRO A 208 -6.01 8.44 12.90
C PRO A 208 -5.55 7.38 11.88
N LEU A 209 -5.02 6.24 12.33
CA LEU A 209 -4.62 5.14 11.46
C LEU A 209 -5.83 4.37 10.93
N LEU A 210 -6.79 4.06 11.80
CA LEU A 210 -8.04 3.38 11.43
C LEU A 210 -8.86 4.20 10.43
N VAL A 211 -8.97 5.52 10.66
CA VAL A 211 -9.64 6.44 9.73
C VAL A 211 -8.91 6.51 8.40
N SER A 212 -7.57 6.54 8.41
CA SER A 212 -6.78 6.55 7.17
C SER A 212 -7.00 5.26 6.38
N PHE A 213 -6.97 4.10 7.04
CA PHE A 213 -7.22 2.79 6.43
C PHE A 213 -8.61 2.72 5.80
N ALA A 214 -9.65 3.04 6.56
CA ALA A 214 -11.03 3.00 6.09
C ALA A 214 -11.28 3.95 4.90
N LYS A 215 -10.63 5.12 4.88
CA LYS A 215 -10.76 6.07 3.78
C LYS A 215 -10.04 5.63 2.50
N SER A 216 -8.92 4.94 2.60
CA SER A 216 -8.08 4.60 1.44
C SER A 216 -8.42 3.26 0.80
N VAL A 217 -8.75 2.26 1.61
CA VAL A 217 -8.94 0.87 1.18
C VAL A 217 -10.12 0.19 1.90
N GLY A 218 -10.97 0.97 2.58
CA GLY A 218 -12.11 0.42 3.34
C GLY A 218 -13.17 -0.23 2.46
N VAL A 219 -13.31 0.23 1.20
CA VAL A 219 -14.18 -0.44 0.23
C VAL A 219 -13.64 -1.83 -0.07
N ASP A 220 -12.35 -1.92 -0.42
CA ASP A 220 -11.72 -3.19 -0.80
C ASP A 220 -11.64 -4.22 0.36
N PHE A 221 -11.45 -3.77 1.60
CA PHE A 221 -11.24 -4.66 2.76
C PHE A 221 -12.50 -4.88 3.61
N LEU A 222 -13.40 -3.91 3.69
CA LEU A 222 -14.55 -3.94 4.61
C LEU A 222 -15.90 -3.83 3.89
N GLY A 223 -15.93 -3.56 2.58
CA GLY A 223 -17.15 -3.21 1.86
C GLY A 223 -17.80 -1.90 2.33
N VAL A 224 -17.09 -1.10 3.14
CA VAL A 224 -17.63 0.14 3.71
C VAL A 224 -17.37 1.29 2.75
N GLN A 225 -18.44 1.83 2.17
CA GLN A 225 -18.38 2.99 1.29
C GLN A 225 -18.18 4.30 2.10
N PRO A 226 -17.10 5.07 1.84
CA PRO A 226 -16.88 6.37 2.46
C PRO A 226 -18.00 7.38 2.15
N LYS A 227 -18.16 8.41 2.99
CA LYS A 227 -19.16 9.49 2.77
C LYS A 227 -19.11 10.10 1.36
N LYS A 228 -17.90 10.24 0.80
CA LYS A 228 -17.69 10.75 -0.56
C LYS A 228 -18.39 9.91 -1.63
N TYR A 229 -18.50 8.59 -1.46
CA TYR A 229 -19.23 7.73 -2.40
C TYR A 229 -20.72 8.02 -2.37
N LYS A 230 -21.30 8.25 -1.18
CA LYS A 230 -22.71 8.62 -1.04
C LYS A 230 -23.02 10.01 -1.61
N GLU A 231 -22.04 10.91 -1.55
CA GLU A 231 -22.15 12.24 -2.16
C GLU A 231 -22.11 12.14 -3.69
N LEU A 232 -21.18 11.35 -4.23
CA LEU A 232 -21.14 11.04 -5.67
C LEU A 232 -22.41 10.33 -6.14
N GLU A 233 -22.95 9.39 -5.37
CA GLU A 233 -24.22 8.70 -5.68
C GLU A 233 -25.39 9.69 -5.78
N LYS A 234 -25.42 10.70 -4.91
CA LYS A 234 -26.44 11.75 -4.97
C LYS A 234 -26.24 12.66 -6.18
N GLN A 235 -25.00 13.04 -6.50
CA GLN A 235 -24.67 13.91 -7.62
C GLN A 235 -24.83 13.22 -8.98
N LEU A 236 -24.58 11.91 -9.05
CA LEU A 236 -24.58 11.10 -10.26
C LEU A 236 -25.71 10.07 -10.28
N GLN A 237 -26.83 10.35 -9.62
CA GLN A 237 -27.92 9.39 -9.42
C GLN A 237 -28.48 8.81 -10.74
N GLY A 238 -28.46 9.58 -11.83
CA GLY A 238 -28.89 9.16 -13.17
C GLY A 238 -27.77 8.60 -14.07
N ASN A 239 -26.53 8.53 -13.58
CA ASN A 239 -25.38 8.12 -14.39
C ASN A 239 -25.21 6.60 -14.36
N GLU A 240 -25.42 5.94 -15.50
CA GLU A 240 -25.29 4.48 -15.61
C GLU A 240 -23.87 3.96 -15.33
N GLU A 241 -22.83 4.73 -15.66
CA GLU A 241 -21.43 4.34 -15.43
C GLU A 241 -21.09 4.32 -13.94
N PHE A 242 -21.66 5.24 -13.17
CA PHE A 242 -21.53 5.26 -11.72
C PHE A 242 -22.13 4.00 -11.09
N HIS A 243 -23.37 3.63 -11.48
CA HIS A 243 -24.03 2.43 -10.97
C HIS A 243 -23.25 1.15 -11.30
N LYS A 244 -22.82 1.01 -12.56
CA LYS A 244 -21.94 -0.11 -12.98
C LYS A 244 -20.66 -0.16 -12.17
N PHE A 245 -20.01 0.99 -11.94
CA PHE A 245 -18.81 1.06 -11.14
C PHE A 245 -19.06 0.59 -9.69
N VAL A 246 -20.11 1.09 -9.03
CA VAL A 246 -20.44 0.69 -7.64
C VAL A 246 -20.73 -0.81 -7.52
N GLU A 247 -21.43 -1.39 -8.49
CA GLU A 247 -21.68 -2.84 -8.53
C GLU A 247 -20.38 -3.64 -8.59
N THR A 248 -19.40 -3.20 -9.40
CA THR A 248 -18.09 -3.88 -9.49
C THR A 248 -17.27 -3.79 -8.20
N GLN A 249 -17.48 -2.76 -7.37
CA GLN A 249 -16.75 -2.59 -6.10
C GLN A 249 -17.39 -3.37 -4.94
N THR A 250 -18.65 -3.78 -5.05
CA THR A 250 -19.42 -4.40 -3.95
C THR A 250 -19.40 -5.93 -4.02
N GLN A 251 -18.85 -6.51 -5.09
CA GLN A 251 -18.59 -7.94 -5.21
C GLN A 251 -17.25 -8.29 -4.56
N VAL A 252 -17.25 -8.42 -3.23
CA VAL A 252 -16.19 -9.14 -2.49
C VAL A 252 -16.59 -10.61 -2.36
#